data_AF-A0A953PNV4-F1
#
_entry.id   AF-A0A953PNV4-F1
#
_cell.length_a   1.000
_cell.length_b   1.000
_cell.length_c   1.000
_cell.angle_alpha   90.00
_cell.angle_beta   90.00
_cell.angle_gamma   90.00
#
_symmetry.space_group_name_H-M   'P 1'
#
loop_
_entity.id
_entity.type
_entity.pdbx_description
1 polymer ?
#
loop_
_entity_poly.entity_id
_entity_poly.type
_entity_poly.pdbx_seq_one_letter_code
_entity_poly.pdbx_strand_id
1 'polypeptide(L)'
;MSFLYRTAITITRKQPYIDWANSFNDGGSDLTDEINSSRRTIYLVPESDDEPDREKIVDEFWPHIFEEELSGWMLKEEDWPASRTREMFLAWFDVEIADSVFDLTPEEPLSQHDVDVEELRYAAQHCAWCDVEIDEGAGRFAVFPLAERSLVSHRDGLVLPLAIDDERVVTGILTLPDSDEAKAGEDLVFRACTSRCEKLIRKTVPKALKVAMRVIHSHSSGRT
;
A
#
# COMPACT_ATOMS: atom_id res chain seq x y z
N MET A 1 -14.61 10.77 -21.58
CA MET A 1 -13.84 11.99 -21.28
C MET A 1 -14.65 12.97 -20.44
N SER A 2 -14.40 13.00 -19.14
CA SER A 2 -15.01 13.97 -18.22
C SER A 2 -13.93 14.82 -17.57
N PHE A 3 -14.23 16.11 -17.39
CA PHE A 3 -13.43 16.98 -16.56
C PHE A 3 -13.53 16.54 -15.10
N LEU A 4 -12.39 16.38 -14.42
CA LEU A 4 -12.35 16.20 -12.98
C LEU A 4 -12.22 17.56 -12.33
N TYR A 5 -13.13 17.89 -11.41
CA TYR A 5 -13.09 19.11 -10.58
C TYR A 5 -11.98 19.00 -9.52
N ARG A 6 -10.74 18.90 -10.00
CA ARG A 6 -9.51 18.68 -9.25
C ARG A 6 -8.38 19.44 -9.90
N THR A 7 -7.52 20.01 -9.08
CA THR A 7 -6.23 20.55 -9.51
C THR A 7 -5.16 19.49 -9.29
N ALA A 8 -4.31 19.26 -10.29
CA ALA A 8 -3.18 18.34 -10.17
C ALA A 8 -1.91 19.08 -9.73
N ILE A 9 -1.23 18.53 -8.74
CA ILE A 9 0.08 18.98 -8.26
C ILE A 9 1.09 17.90 -8.62
N THR A 10 2.02 18.22 -9.53
CA THR A 10 3.12 17.32 -9.87
C THR A 10 4.34 17.67 -9.02
N ILE A 11 4.90 16.65 -8.36
CA ILE A 11 6.10 16.75 -7.54
C ILE A 11 7.27 16.09 -8.28
N THR A 12 8.34 16.87 -8.49
CA THR A 12 9.62 16.37 -8.98
C THR A 12 10.67 16.55 -7.90
N ARG A 13 11.37 15.47 -7.51
CA ARG A 13 12.40 15.56 -6.47
C ARG A 13 13.67 16.21 -7.00
N LYS A 14 14.22 17.12 -6.21
CA LYS A 14 15.51 17.78 -6.42
C LYS A 14 16.61 17.01 -5.71
N GLN A 15 17.85 17.38 -6.02
CA GLN A 15 19.05 16.75 -5.46
C GLN A 15 19.03 16.61 -3.92
N PRO A 16 18.59 17.60 -3.11
CA PRO A 16 18.60 17.44 -1.65
C PRO A 16 17.75 16.28 -1.14
N TYR A 17 16.60 16.01 -1.77
CA TYR A 17 15.79 14.84 -1.45
C TYR A 17 16.51 13.56 -1.88
N ILE A 18 17.09 13.54 -3.08
CA ILE A 18 17.82 12.38 -3.61
C ILE A 18 19.01 12.02 -2.72
N ASP A 19 19.78 13.02 -2.28
CA ASP A 19 20.91 12.83 -1.37
C ASP A 19 20.47 12.27 -0.02
N TRP A 20 19.33 12.74 0.50
CA TRP A 20 18.74 12.17 1.72
C TRP A 20 18.28 10.73 1.50
N ALA A 21 17.54 10.46 0.42
CA ALA A 21 17.04 9.15 0.05
C ALA A 21 18.17 8.11 -0.10
N ASN A 22 19.29 8.52 -0.68
CA ASN A 22 20.48 7.68 -0.90
C ASN A 22 21.44 7.65 0.29
N SER A 23 21.12 8.35 1.39
CA SER A 23 21.98 8.35 2.59
C SER A 23 21.82 7.07 3.43
N PHE A 24 20.75 6.32 3.21
CA PHE A 24 20.47 5.06 3.87
C PHE A 24 21.22 3.92 3.18
N ASN A 25 22.14 3.27 3.89
CA ASN A 25 22.86 2.08 3.40
C ASN A 25 22.20 0.81 3.93
N ASP A 26 20.97 0.56 3.49
CA ASP A 26 20.14 -0.59 3.90
C ASP A 26 20.18 -1.77 2.91
N GLY A 27 20.94 -1.64 1.82
CA GLY A 27 21.01 -2.64 0.76
C GLY A 27 19.89 -2.53 -0.28
N GLY A 28 19.03 -1.50 -0.19
CA GLY A 28 18.05 -1.13 -1.20
C GLY A 28 18.68 -0.54 -2.47
N SER A 29 17.84 -0.26 -3.47
CA SER A 29 18.26 0.40 -4.71
C SER A 29 18.33 1.92 -4.54
N ASP A 30 19.44 2.54 -4.97
CA ASP A 30 19.57 4.00 -5.01
C ASP A 30 18.47 4.65 -5.87
N LEU A 31 17.99 5.81 -5.43
CA LEU A 31 17.18 6.72 -6.23
C LEU A 31 18.07 7.37 -7.30
N THR A 32 18.05 6.80 -8.50
CA THR A 32 18.77 7.35 -9.66
C THR A 32 17.96 8.44 -10.37
N ASP A 33 18.63 9.26 -11.18
CA ASP A 33 17.96 10.26 -12.03
C ASP A 33 16.92 9.65 -12.98
N GLU A 34 17.19 8.44 -13.47
CA GLU A 34 16.26 7.69 -14.33
C GLU A 34 14.99 7.31 -13.58
N ILE A 35 15.11 6.84 -12.33
CA ILE A 35 13.96 6.52 -11.48
C ILE A 35 13.21 7.81 -11.12
N ASN A 36 13.93 8.86 -10.72
CA ASN A 36 13.33 10.13 -10.34
C ASN A 36 12.54 10.77 -11.48
N SER A 37 13.06 10.75 -12.71
CA SER A 37 12.39 11.32 -13.88
C SER A 37 11.21 10.49 -14.39
N SER A 38 11.25 9.16 -14.22
CA SER A 38 10.19 8.26 -14.66
C SER A 38 9.05 8.07 -13.66
N ARG A 39 9.29 8.33 -12.37
CA ARG A 39 8.33 8.05 -11.28
C ARG A 39 7.89 9.29 -10.51
N ARG A 40 7.47 10.36 -11.19
CA ARG A 40 6.90 11.54 -10.50
C ARG A 40 5.60 11.19 -9.77
N THR A 41 5.35 11.86 -8.65
CA THR A 41 4.07 11.75 -7.95
C THR A 41 3.15 12.89 -8.37
N ILE A 42 1.88 12.56 -8.59
CA ILE A 42 0.82 13.53 -8.87
C ILE A 42 -0.20 13.45 -7.75
N TYR A 43 -0.50 14.58 -7.12
CA TYR A 43 -1.54 14.73 -6.12
C TYR A 43 -2.73 15.46 -6.72
N LEU A 44 -3.94 14.95 -6.50
CA LEU A 44 -5.18 15.62 -6.90
C LEU A 44 -5.80 16.30 -5.69
N VAL A 45 -5.86 17.63 -5.71
CA VAL A 45 -6.46 18.44 -4.65
C VAL A 45 -7.80 19.03 -5.13
N PRO A 46 -8.68 19.48 -4.21
CA PRO A 46 -9.89 20.21 -4.60
C PRO A 46 -9.55 21.37 -5.53
N GLU A 47 -10.41 21.60 -6.51
CA GLU A 47 -10.34 22.81 -7.33
C GLU A 47 -10.60 24.03 -6.43
N SER A 48 -9.84 25.10 -6.65
CA SER A 48 -10.07 26.39 -6.00
C SER A 48 -11.27 27.08 -6.62
N ASP A 49 -12.17 27.64 -5.81
CA ASP A 49 -13.30 28.45 -6.29
C ASP A 49 -12.85 29.74 -7.01
N ASP A 50 -11.62 30.21 -6.71
CA ASP A 50 -10.93 31.33 -7.39
C ASP A 50 -9.89 30.81 -8.40
N GLU A 51 -9.39 31.68 -9.29
CA GLU A 51 -8.25 31.37 -10.17
C GLU A 51 -7.13 30.69 -9.35
N PRO A 52 -6.66 29.50 -9.77
CA PRO A 52 -5.81 28.66 -8.92
C PRO A 52 -4.53 29.41 -8.56
N ASP A 53 -4.50 29.94 -7.35
CA ASP A 53 -3.32 30.58 -6.81
C ASP A 53 -2.37 29.49 -6.34
N ARG A 54 -1.34 29.26 -7.16
CA ARG A 54 -0.28 28.28 -6.86
C ARG A 54 0.26 28.44 -5.45
N GLU A 55 0.41 29.67 -4.96
CA GLU A 55 0.97 29.90 -3.63
C GLU A 55 0.01 29.41 -2.56
N LYS A 56 -1.31 29.70 -2.67
CA LYS A 56 -2.31 29.20 -1.71
C LYS A 56 -2.39 27.68 -1.68
N ILE A 57 -2.43 27.04 -2.85
CA ILE A 57 -2.50 25.58 -2.97
C ILE A 57 -1.25 24.95 -2.34
N VAL A 58 -0.06 25.48 -2.65
CA VAL A 58 1.18 25.00 -2.04
C VAL A 58 1.17 25.23 -0.54
N ASP A 59 0.77 26.41 -0.06
CA ASP A 59 0.72 26.75 1.37
C ASP A 59 -0.18 25.81 2.17
N GLU A 60 -1.30 25.40 1.58
CA GLU A 60 -2.25 24.49 2.21
C GLU A 60 -1.74 23.04 2.23
N PHE A 61 -1.21 22.54 1.11
CA PHE A 61 -0.95 21.11 0.92
C PHE A 61 0.51 20.68 1.10
N TRP A 62 1.48 21.60 1.12
CA TRP A 62 2.90 21.23 1.23
C TRP A 62 3.23 20.34 2.44
N PRO A 63 2.65 20.52 3.65
CA PRO A 63 3.05 19.69 4.79
C PRO A 63 2.70 18.22 4.55
N HIS A 64 1.48 17.98 4.04
CA HIS A 64 0.99 16.63 3.76
C HIS A 64 1.77 15.99 2.60
N ILE A 65 1.97 16.73 1.50
CA ILE A 65 2.75 16.24 0.36
C ILE A 65 4.18 15.89 0.80
N PHE A 66 4.81 16.71 1.65
CA PHE A 66 6.17 16.44 2.11
C PHE A 66 6.23 15.13 2.93
N GLU A 67 5.29 14.91 3.84
CA GLU A 67 5.24 13.68 4.64
C GLU A 67 4.94 12.44 3.78
N GLU A 68 4.06 12.55 2.79
CA GLU A 68 3.78 11.45 1.84
C GLU A 68 5.00 11.11 0.96
N GLU A 69 5.75 12.11 0.51
CA GLU A 69 6.98 11.85 -0.25
C GLU A 69 8.04 11.17 0.63
N LEU A 70 8.22 11.62 1.87
CA LEU A 70 9.16 11.00 2.81
C LEU A 70 8.75 9.56 3.16
N SER A 71 7.46 9.33 3.43
CA SER A 71 6.92 8.00 3.77
C SER A 71 7.00 7.02 2.62
N GLY A 72 6.84 7.52 1.39
CA GLY A 72 7.01 6.75 0.16
C GLY A 72 8.43 6.19 -0.03
N TRP A 73 9.43 6.78 0.65
CA TRP A 73 10.80 6.26 0.67
C TRP A 73 11.14 5.55 1.98
N MET A 74 10.98 6.21 3.13
CA MET A 74 11.25 5.64 4.45
C MET A 74 9.99 5.61 5.31
N LEU A 75 9.54 4.41 5.69
CA LEU A 75 8.35 4.24 6.53
C LEU A 75 8.56 4.70 7.99
N LYS A 76 9.81 4.72 8.47
CA LYS A 76 10.12 5.09 9.85
C LYS A 76 10.28 6.61 9.97
N GLU A 77 9.29 7.25 10.58
CA GLU A 77 9.30 8.70 10.80
C GLU A 77 10.51 9.22 11.61
N GLU A 78 11.11 8.37 12.46
CA GLU A 78 12.31 8.70 13.22
C GLU A 78 13.54 9.00 12.36
N ASP A 79 13.55 8.47 11.12
CA ASP A 79 14.63 8.66 10.14
C ASP A 79 14.37 9.89 9.23
N TRP A 80 13.23 10.57 9.39
CA TRP A 80 12.90 11.76 8.60
C TRP A 80 13.62 13.01 9.13
N PRO A 81 13.75 14.07 8.32
CA PRO A 81 14.20 15.36 8.81
C PRO A 81 13.37 15.84 10.01
N ALA A 82 14.05 16.19 11.11
CA ALA A 82 13.38 16.59 12.35
C ALA A 82 12.60 17.91 12.24
N SER A 83 13.02 18.82 11.35
CA SER A 83 12.33 20.07 11.05
C SER A 83 11.91 20.09 9.59
N ARG A 84 10.61 19.88 9.35
CA ARG A 84 10.01 19.90 8.01
C ARG A 84 9.35 21.26 7.82
N THR A 85 10.03 22.18 7.15
CA THR A 85 9.51 23.54 6.87
C THR A 85 9.15 23.69 5.40
N ARG A 86 8.34 24.70 5.08
CA ARG A 86 7.97 25.02 3.69
C ARG A 86 9.20 25.33 2.84
N GLU A 87 10.18 26.03 3.39
CA GLU A 87 11.42 26.36 2.70
C GLU A 87 12.20 25.10 2.34
N MET A 88 12.24 24.13 3.24
CA MET A 88 12.86 22.84 2.98
C MET A 88 12.12 22.08 1.88
N PHE A 89 10.79 22.02 1.96
CA PHE A 89 9.95 21.43 0.93
C PHE A 89 10.24 22.04 -0.45
N LEU A 90 10.25 23.37 -0.58
CA LEU A 90 10.54 24.05 -1.85
C LEU A 90 11.99 23.89 -2.33
N ALA A 91 12.93 23.66 -1.41
CA ALA A 91 14.31 23.31 -1.74
C ALA A 91 14.45 21.85 -2.23
N TRP A 92 13.57 20.97 -1.77
CA TRP A 92 13.59 19.54 -2.05
C TRP A 92 12.75 19.13 -3.25
N PHE A 93 11.76 19.93 -3.62
CA PHE A 93 10.84 19.60 -4.70
C PHE A 93 10.61 20.77 -5.66
N ASP A 94 10.45 20.46 -6.94
CA ASP A 94 9.76 21.31 -7.89
C ASP A 94 8.27 20.98 -7.89
N VAL A 95 7.44 22.03 -7.83
CA VAL A 95 5.98 21.94 -7.70
C VAL A 95 5.34 22.63 -8.89
N GLU A 96 4.74 21.81 -9.74
CA GLU A 96 4.00 22.23 -10.94
C GLU A 96 2.52 22.00 -10.73
N ILE A 97 1.68 22.92 -11.19
CA ILE A 97 0.23 22.85 -11.05
C ILE A 97 -0.40 22.77 -12.43
N ALA A 98 -1.30 21.82 -12.61
CA ALA A 98 -2.22 21.75 -13.75
C ALA A 98 -3.64 21.94 -13.23
N ASP A 99 -4.30 22.99 -13.72
CA ASP A 99 -5.68 23.35 -13.38
C ASP A 99 -6.72 22.42 -14.01
N SER A 100 -6.35 21.76 -15.10
CA SER A 100 -7.26 20.98 -15.93
C SER A 100 -6.86 19.51 -15.96
N VAL A 101 -7.66 18.66 -15.32
CA VAL A 101 -7.48 17.21 -15.32
C VAL A 101 -8.64 16.56 -16.07
N PHE A 102 -8.33 15.81 -17.12
CA PHE A 102 -9.32 15.09 -17.91
C PHE A 102 -9.15 13.59 -17.69
N ASP A 103 -10.19 12.96 -17.15
CA ASP A 103 -10.29 11.51 -17.15
C ASP A 103 -10.76 11.06 -18.53
N LEU A 104 -9.95 10.24 -19.21
CA LEU A 104 -10.27 9.74 -20.54
C LEU A 104 -11.31 8.62 -20.50
N THR A 105 -11.33 7.84 -19.41
CA THR A 105 -12.17 6.64 -19.21
C THR A 105 -12.91 6.71 -17.85
N PRO A 106 -13.68 7.77 -17.58
CA PRO A 106 -14.39 7.93 -16.31
C PRO A 106 -15.48 6.89 -16.06
N GLU A 107 -15.89 6.18 -17.12
CA GLU A 107 -16.79 5.04 -17.07
C GLU A 107 -16.14 3.72 -16.65
N GLU A 108 -14.80 3.66 -16.63
CA GLU A 108 -14.01 2.52 -16.15
C GLU A 108 -13.21 2.89 -14.89
N PRO A 109 -13.83 3.45 -13.84
CA PRO A 109 -13.09 3.71 -12.61
C PRO A 109 -12.72 2.37 -11.98
N LEU A 110 -11.44 2.14 -11.72
CA LEU A 110 -11.03 1.06 -10.82
C LEU A 110 -11.52 1.44 -9.42
N SER A 111 -12.64 0.86 -9.00
CA SER A 111 -13.10 0.99 -7.63
C SER A 111 -12.21 0.13 -6.72
N GLN A 112 -12.19 0.43 -5.42
CA GLN A 112 -11.54 -0.44 -4.44
C GLN A 112 -12.05 -1.88 -4.55
N HIS A 113 -13.33 -2.05 -4.88
CA HIS A 113 -13.93 -3.37 -5.09
C HIS A 113 -13.31 -4.12 -6.27
N ASP A 114 -13.01 -3.44 -7.39
CA ASP A 114 -12.38 -4.07 -8.56
C ASP A 114 -10.96 -4.55 -8.23
N VAL A 115 -10.20 -3.75 -7.48
CA VAL A 115 -8.87 -4.13 -6.98
C VAL A 115 -8.96 -5.32 -6.03
N ASP A 116 -9.87 -5.26 -5.07
CA ASP A 116 -10.10 -6.31 -4.09
C ASP A 116 -10.48 -7.65 -4.76
N VAL A 117 -11.32 -7.62 -5.80
CA VAL A 117 -11.72 -8.80 -6.59
C VAL A 117 -10.53 -9.40 -7.32
N GLU A 118 -9.66 -8.59 -7.92
CA GLU A 118 -8.47 -9.08 -8.62
C GLU A 118 -7.41 -9.61 -7.64
N GLU A 119 -7.21 -8.97 -6.48
CA GLU A 119 -6.34 -9.50 -5.41
C GLU A 119 -6.84 -10.86 -4.90
N LEU A 120 -8.16 -10.99 -4.67
CA LEU A 120 -8.77 -12.24 -4.25
C LEU A 120 -8.59 -13.34 -5.30
N ARG A 121 -8.82 -13.02 -6.58
CA ARG A 121 -8.62 -13.94 -7.71
C ARG A 121 -7.17 -14.39 -7.78
N TYR A 122 -6.23 -13.45 -7.70
CA TYR A 122 -4.80 -13.72 -7.71
C TYR A 122 -4.42 -14.68 -6.57
N ALA A 123 -4.82 -14.39 -5.34
CA ALA A 123 -4.55 -15.23 -4.17
C ALA A 123 -5.20 -16.61 -4.26
N ALA A 124 -6.35 -16.73 -4.93
CA ALA A 124 -7.03 -18.01 -5.15
C ALA A 124 -6.32 -18.89 -6.20
N GLN A 125 -5.60 -18.27 -7.14
CA GLN A 125 -4.95 -18.96 -8.26
C GLN A 125 -3.44 -19.12 -8.11
N HIS A 126 -2.78 -18.39 -7.22
CA HIS A 126 -1.32 -18.45 -7.07
C HIS A 126 -0.89 -19.09 -5.75
N CYS A 127 0.28 -19.73 -5.75
CA CYS A 127 0.89 -20.24 -4.54
C CYS A 127 1.36 -19.08 -3.65
N ALA A 128 0.77 -18.94 -2.46
CA ALA A 128 1.12 -17.87 -1.53
C ALA A 128 2.59 -17.88 -1.07
N TRP A 129 3.33 -18.99 -1.29
CA TRP A 129 4.75 -19.07 -0.94
C TRP A 129 5.71 -18.75 -2.09
N CYS A 130 5.45 -19.30 -3.28
CA CYS A 130 6.41 -19.23 -4.40
C CYS A 130 5.84 -18.59 -5.66
N ASP A 131 4.62 -18.07 -5.58
CA ASP A 131 3.97 -17.26 -6.61
C ASP A 131 3.72 -17.97 -7.95
N VAL A 132 3.83 -19.29 -7.97
CA VAL A 132 3.49 -20.10 -9.14
C VAL A 132 1.97 -20.24 -9.24
N GLU A 133 1.43 -19.99 -10.43
CA GLU A 133 0.03 -20.25 -10.77
C GLU A 133 -0.32 -21.73 -10.55
N ILE A 134 -1.51 -21.96 -10.01
CA ILE A 134 -2.04 -23.28 -9.64
C ILE A 134 -3.32 -23.48 -10.43
N ASP A 135 -3.34 -24.55 -11.23
CA ASP A 135 -4.52 -24.96 -11.99
C ASP A 135 -5.77 -25.06 -11.11
N GLU A 136 -6.93 -24.84 -11.74
CA GLU A 136 -8.23 -24.98 -11.09
C GLU A 136 -8.39 -26.41 -10.51
N GLY A 137 -8.83 -26.49 -9.25
CA GLY A 137 -8.95 -27.76 -8.52
C GLY A 137 -7.63 -28.43 -8.10
N ALA A 138 -6.47 -27.89 -8.51
CA ALA A 138 -5.16 -28.34 -8.05
C ALA A 138 -4.68 -27.57 -6.81
N GLY A 139 -3.54 -28.02 -6.26
CA GLY A 139 -2.89 -27.39 -5.12
C GLY A 139 -3.34 -27.91 -3.77
N ARG A 140 -2.98 -27.15 -2.73
CA ARG A 140 -3.16 -27.47 -1.32
C ARG A 140 -3.55 -26.20 -0.57
N PHE A 141 -4.14 -26.38 0.61
CA PHE A 141 -4.54 -25.30 1.48
C PHE A 141 -3.81 -25.36 2.81
N ALA A 142 -3.27 -24.23 3.24
CA ALA A 142 -2.85 -24.01 4.63
C ALA A 142 -3.86 -23.08 5.28
N VAL A 143 -4.61 -23.61 6.25
CA VAL A 143 -5.69 -22.89 6.94
C VAL A 143 -5.28 -22.55 8.37
N PHE A 144 -5.73 -21.39 8.86
CA PHE A 144 -5.41 -20.88 10.19
C PHE A 144 -6.65 -20.22 10.83
N PRO A 145 -6.92 -20.48 12.12
CA PRO A 145 -7.93 -19.75 12.87
C PRO A 145 -7.46 -18.33 13.21
N LEU A 146 -8.41 -17.40 13.35
CA LEU A 146 -8.18 -16.00 13.72
C LEU A 146 -8.91 -15.65 15.02
N ALA A 147 -8.18 -15.69 16.14
CA ALA A 147 -8.75 -15.44 17.47
C ALA A 147 -9.37 -14.03 17.63
N GLU A 148 -8.77 -13.01 17.01
CA GLU A 148 -9.24 -11.60 17.07
C GLU A 148 -9.76 -11.12 15.71
N ARG A 149 -10.51 -11.96 15.00
CA ARG A 149 -11.05 -11.68 13.66
C ARG A 149 -11.74 -10.31 13.55
N SER A 150 -12.41 -9.84 14.60
CA SER A 150 -13.05 -8.52 14.63
C SER A 150 -12.12 -7.36 14.24
N LEU A 151 -10.81 -7.44 14.53
CA LEU A 151 -9.81 -6.44 14.14
C LEU A 151 -9.62 -6.32 12.63
N VAL A 152 -9.93 -7.37 11.88
CA VAL A 152 -9.79 -7.45 10.42
C VAL A 152 -11.12 -7.70 9.71
N SER A 153 -12.25 -7.52 10.40
CA SER A 153 -13.60 -7.73 9.83
C SER A 153 -13.90 -6.90 8.59
N HIS A 154 -13.29 -5.72 8.45
CA HIS A 154 -13.36 -4.90 7.24
C HIS A 154 -12.74 -5.57 6.00
N ARG A 155 -12.02 -6.69 6.17
CA ARG A 155 -11.44 -7.50 5.10
C ARG A 155 -12.12 -8.87 4.95
N ASP A 156 -13.27 -9.10 5.61
CA ASP A 156 -14.01 -10.36 5.44
C ASP A 156 -14.33 -10.58 3.96
N GLY A 157 -13.97 -11.75 3.42
CA GLY A 157 -14.10 -12.07 1.99
C GLY A 157 -13.01 -11.45 1.09
N LEU A 158 -12.02 -10.76 1.66
CA LEU A 158 -10.89 -10.17 0.95
C LEU A 158 -9.59 -10.89 1.30
N VAL A 159 -8.48 -10.42 0.73
CA VAL A 159 -7.15 -10.92 1.08
C VAL A 159 -6.58 -10.22 2.31
N LEU A 160 -5.71 -10.88 3.04
CA LEU A 160 -4.92 -10.35 4.15
C LEU A 160 -3.42 -10.61 3.86
N PRO A 161 -2.65 -9.57 3.49
CA PRO A 161 -1.21 -9.70 3.30
C PRO A 161 -0.48 -9.79 4.66
N LEU A 162 0.49 -10.70 4.76
CA LEU A 162 1.33 -10.89 5.93
C LEU A 162 2.81 -10.82 5.56
N ALA A 163 3.51 -9.82 6.09
CA ALA A 163 4.96 -9.75 6.01
C ALA A 163 5.60 -10.88 6.83
N ILE A 164 6.37 -11.74 6.17
CA ILE A 164 7.14 -12.82 6.80
C ILE A 164 8.51 -12.31 7.25
N ASP A 165 9.15 -11.51 6.39
CA ASP A 165 10.40 -10.80 6.56
C ASP A 165 10.42 -9.59 5.60
N ASP A 166 11.54 -8.86 5.54
CA ASP A 166 11.66 -7.61 4.79
C ASP A 166 11.53 -7.81 3.26
N GLU A 167 11.70 -9.04 2.76
CA GLU A 167 11.67 -9.36 1.33
C GLU A 167 10.43 -10.17 0.92
N ARG A 168 9.65 -10.69 1.88
CA ARG A 168 8.57 -11.64 1.59
C ARG A 168 7.27 -11.29 2.29
N VAL A 169 6.25 -11.10 1.47
CA VAL A 169 4.84 -11.06 1.88
C VAL A 169 4.15 -12.33 1.38
N VAL A 170 3.29 -12.91 2.23
CA VAL A 170 2.38 -13.99 1.82
C VAL A 170 0.95 -13.53 1.99
N THR A 171 0.10 -13.86 1.02
CA THR A 171 -1.28 -13.37 0.98
C THR A 171 -2.25 -14.51 1.27
N GLY A 172 -3.08 -14.34 2.30
CA GLY A 172 -4.13 -15.28 2.67
C GLY A 172 -5.50 -14.72 2.34
N ILE A 173 -6.49 -15.57 2.14
CA ILE A 173 -7.88 -15.19 1.91
C ILE A 173 -8.61 -15.28 3.24
N LEU A 174 -9.18 -14.17 3.70
CA LEU A 174 -10.06 -14.15 4.86
C LEU A 174 -11.44 -14.62 4.42
N THR A 175 -11.92 -15.72 4.99
CA THR A 175 -13.22 -16.30 4.63
C THR A 175 -14.36 -15.35 4.96
N LEU A 176 -15.59 -15.62 4.54
CA LEU A 176 -16.75 -14.87 5.04
C LEU A 176 -17.17 -15.43 6.41
N PRO A 177 -17.61 -14.60 7.37
CA PRO A 177 -17.87 -15.04 8.74
C PRO A 177 -18.96 -16.12 8.84
N ASP A 178 -19.93 -16.11 7.92
CA ASP A 178 -21.04 -17.07 7.87
C ASP A 178 -20.76 -18.31 7.01
N SER A 179 -19.55 -18.43 6.44
CA SER A 179 -19.17 -19.57 5.60
C SER A 179 -18.94 -20.85 6.42
N ASP A 180 -19.01 -22.01 5.77
CA ASP A 180 -18.78 -23.28 6.47
C ASP A 180 -17.31 -23.45 6.88
N GLU A 181 -16.39 -22.87 6.09
CA GLU A 181 -14.97 -22.77 6.40
C GLU A 181 -14.73 -21.97 7.68
N ALA A 182 -15.33 -20.78 7.82
CA ALA A 182 -15.21 -19.96 9.03
C ALA A 182 -15.76 -20.70 10.26
N LYS A 183 -16.91 -21.37 10.14
CA LYS A 183 -17.48 -22.21 11.22
C LYS A 183 -16.58 -23.39 11.60
N ALA A 184 -15.77 -23.89 10.66
CA ALA A 184 -14.78 -24.94 10.90
C ALA A 184 -13.45 -24.39 11.49
N GLY A 185 -13.33 -23.08 11.72
CA GLY A 185 -12.10 -22.44 12.20
C GLY A 185 -11.05 -22.23 11.10
N GLU A 186 -11.47 -22.29 9.84
CA GLU A 186 -10.64 -21.99 8.66
C GLU A 186 -10.81 -20.52 8.29
N ASP A 187 -10.49 -19.62 9.21
CA ASP A 187 -10.70 -18.19 9.02
C ASP A 187 -9.80 -17.62 7.92
N LEU A 188 -8.52 -18.03 7.89
CA LEU A 188 -7.53 -17.53 6.95
C LEU A 188 -6.93 -18.67 6.12
N VAL A 189 -7.08 -18.60 4.80
CA VAL A 189 -6.75 -19.69 3.86
C VAL A 189 -5.64 -19.26 2.92
N PHE A 190 -4.58 -20.06 2.80
CA PHE A 190 -3.48 -19.83 1.87
C PHE A 190 -3.39 -20.97 0.85
N ARG A 191 -3.21 -20.62 -0.42
CA ARG A 191 -2.95 -21.57 -1.51
C ARG A 191 -1.48 -21.99 -1.54
N ALA A 192 -1.22 -23.27 -1.80
CA ALA A 192 0.12 -23.83 -1.94
C ALA A 192 0.22 -24.83 -3.09
N CYS A 193 1.19 -24.65 -3.99
CA CYS A 193 1.38 -25.55 -5.14
C CYS A 193 1.92 -26.94 -4.73
N THR A 194 2.69 -27.02 -3.64
CA THR A 194 3.37 -28.24 -3.19
C THR A 194 3.30 -28.42 -1.68
N SER A 195 3.51 -29.65 -1.21
CA SER A 195 3.59 -29.95 0.24
C SER A 195 4.77 -29.23 0.92
N ARG A 196 5.83 -28.90 0.18
CA ARG A 196 6.93 -28.06 0.67
C ARG A 196 6.46 -26.64 0.93
N CYS A 197 5.77 -26.01 -0.02
CA CYS A 197 5.23 -24.66 0.15
C CYS A 197 4.21 -24.61 1.29
N GLU A 198 3.31 -25.58 1.37
CA GLU A 198 2.34 -25.70 2.46
C GLU A 198 3.03 -25.76 3.83
N LYS A 199 4.07 -26.61 3.97
CA LYS A 199 4.86 -26.71 5.21
C LYS A 199 5.57 -25.41 5.57
N LEU A 200 6.06 -24.67 4.59
CA LEU A 200 6.72 -23.38 4.82
C LEU A 200 5.71 -22.34 5.31
N ILE A 201 4.55 -22.22 4.65
CA ILE A 201 3.45 -21.34 5.07
C ILE A 201 3.01 -21.68 6.50
N ARG A 202 2.75 -22.96 6.80
CA ARG A 202 2.37 -23.44 8.15
C ARG A 202 3.41 -23.10 9.23
N LYS A 203 4.68 -23.04 8.86
CA LYS A 203 5.78 -22.71 9.78
C LYS A 203 5.88 -21.20 10.03
N THR A 204 5.66 -20.36 9.03
CA THR A 204 5.95 -18.92 9.09
C THR A 204 4.75 -18.06 9.47
N VAL A 205 3.57 -18.37 8.93
CA VAL A 205 2.35 -17.57 9.11
C VAL A 205 1.99 -17.35 10.57
N PRO A 206 2.06 -18.32 11.50
CA PRO A 206 1.65 -18.08 12.89
C PRO A 206 2.41 -16.93 13.57
N LYS A 207 3.71 -16.79 13.27
CA LYS A 207 4.54 -15.70 13.82
C LYS A 207 4.18 -14.37 13.15
N ALA A 208 4.11 -14.34 11.83
CA ALA A 208 3.78 -13.14 11.05
C ALA A 208 2.38 -12.61 11.41
N LEU A 209 1.40 -13.51 11.52
CA LEU A 209 0.04 -13.18 11.89
C LEU A 209 -0.02 -12.55 13.29
N LYS A 210 0.72 -13.10 14.26
CA LYS A 210 0.79 -12.52 15.61
C LYS A 210 1.41 -11.11 15.62
N VAL A 211 2.39 -10.85 14.75
CA VAL A 211 2.99 -9.52 14.60
C VAL A 211 1.98 -8.57 13.97
N ALA A 212 1.36 -8.96 12.85
CA ALA A 212 0.35 -8.16 12.16
C ALA A 212 -0.82 -7.78 13.08
N MET A 213 -1.37 -8.74 13.83
CA MET A 213 -2.48 -8.47 14.76
C MET A 213 -2.10 -7.48 15.86
N ARG A 214 -0.87 -7.52 16.38
CA ARG A 214 -0.39 -6.56 17.39
C ARG A 214 -0.29 -5.14 16.83
N VAL A 215 0.23 -5.00 15.60
CA VAL A 215 0.33 -3.71 14.93
C VAL A 215 -1.07 -3.14 14.68
N ILE A 216 -2.00 -3.95 14.19
CA ILE A 216 -3.39 -3.49 13.94
C ILE A 216 -4.05 -3.06 15.26
N HIS A 217 -3.86 -3.84 16.33
CA HIS A 217 -4.41 -3.53 17.65
C HIS A 217 -3.84 -2.24 18.28
N SER A 218 -2.54 -1.95 18.10
CA SER A 218 -1.95 -0.71 18.60
C SER A 218 -2.49 0.52 17.89
N HIS A 219 -2.77 0.42 16.57
CA HIS A 219 -3.35 1.52 15.79
C HIS A 219 -4.82 1.78 16.15
N SER A 220 -5.60 0.75 16.48
CA SER A 220 -6.99 0.92 16.90
C SER A 220 -7.10 1.49 18.32
N SER A 221 -6.14 1.22 19.20
CA SER A 221 -6.13 1.67 20.60
C SER A 221 -5.56 3.09 20.78
N GLY A 222 -4.79 3.61 19.82
CA GLY A 222 -4.19 4.95 19.87
C GLY A 222 -5.04 6.08 19.25
N ARG A 223 -6.23 5.77 18.72
CA ARG A 223 -7.17 6.74 18.12
C ARG A 223 -8.27 7.21 19.09
N THR A 224 -8.15 6.96 20.39
CA THR A 224 -9.04 7.48 21.46
C THR A 224 -8.38 8.58 22.26
#